data_AF-A0A166JW69-F1
#
_entry.id   AF-A0A166JW69-F1
#
_cell.length_a   1.000
_cell.length_b   1.000
_cell.length_c   1.000
_cell.angle_alpha   90.00
_cell.angle_beta   90.00
_cell.angle_gamma   90.00
#
_symmetry.space_group_name_H-M   'P 1'
#
loop_
_entity.id
_entity.type
_entity.pdbx_description
1 polymer ?
#
loop_
_entity_poly.entity_id
_entity_poly.type
_entity_poly.pdbx_seq_one_letter_code
_entity_poly.pdbx_strand_id
1 'polypeptide(L)'
;MAAGSQVTSQNSPFSSSSHTMDSLPQYGFGSEHSFENLLQDNPFLYRVYTPKARSPFFDPTEPFFVSHSFDDGSPTVDDISPHCTYENVAKHMDWTTRSTSPFVSTSFSFAWAIWEAVRRYRSGVKHDIEIAVIDARAVSGRAVTALELLRKGTPQGRHADYWKWYRFAVEAQDVLVHGSIPGTAVLASIPLFALLNKLPSYLLQPDVLDASVKESPLQSLGWDFTERKPSYRQLCLDMSAKFMKMPDELRVRDTTAGSVRLAVTFLRPWFHKTIQDDFELAKTTLCELAFVIAQWPGQGWVREHEEIWGVTSLMVQTLAEELREKQKVDASEEVRSLQTMVDNLENMVRMYQSELDTLVDPSAFEPTPPPPKGVQFSFAEPKAVFSRPIQLASEVPESKAPEPKAIDFAYDSSESKQAKSAPSPSPRPHSMIETISCLCTGLFVGAFITLAIMNGQRRTVIMHFT
;
A
#
# COMPACT_ATOMS: atom_id res chain seq x y z
N MET A 1 23.18 -46.77 47.18
CA MET A 1 21.95 -45.98 47.02
C MET A 1 22.32 -44.73 46.25
N ALA A 2 22.11 -44.73 44.93
CA ALA A 2 22.49 -43.65 44.04
C ALA A 2 21.26 -42.78 43.75
N ALA A 3 21.34 -41.49 44.08
CA ALA A 3 20.32 -40.50 43.78
C ALA A 3 20.45 -40.07 42.31
N GLY A 4 19.48 -40.47 41.48
CA GLY A 4 19.34 -39.99 40.11
C GLY A 4 18.62 -38.64 40.08
N SER A 5 19.32 -37.60 39.66
CA SER A 5 18.71 -36.29 39.35
C SER A 5 17.91 -36.39 38.05
N GLN A 6 16.59 -36.21 38.15
CA GLN A 6 15.72 -36.01 37.00
C GLN A 6 15.87 -34.58 36.50
N VAL A 7 16.44 -34.44 35.29
CA VAL A 7 16.43 -33.20 34.53
C VAL A 7 15.03 -33.05 33.91
N THR A 8 14.26 -32.10 34.43
CA THR A 8 12.99 -31.66 33.86
C THR A 8 13.26 -30.89 32.57
N SER A 9 13.06 -31.57 31.43
CA SER A 9 13.03 -30.94 30.11
C SER A 9 11.89 -29.91 30.07
N GLN A 10 12.26 -28.63 30.05
CA GLN A 10 11.31 -27.54 29.83
C GLN A 10 10.67 -27.67 28.45
N ASN A 11 9.35 -27.84 28.44
CA ASN A 11 8.51 -27.79 27.24
C ASN A 11 8.74 -26.45 26.52
N SER A 12 9.26 -26.52 25.30
CA SER A 12 9.36 -25.39 24.39
C SER A 12 7.93 -24.96 23.97
N PRO A 13 7.50 -23.71 24.21
CA PRO A 13 6.11 -23.27 23.96
C PRO A 13 5.78 -23.02 22.48
N PHE A 14 6.61 -23.46 21.54
CA PHE A 14 6.38 -23.30 20.11
C PHE A 14 5.91 -24.62 19.49
N SER A 15 4.75 -25.13 19.91
CA SER A 15 4.00 -26.04 19.03
C SER A 15 3.31 -25.19 17.96
N SER A 16 4.09 -24.74 16.98
CA SER A 16 3.60 -24.04 15.81
C SER A 16 2.72 -25.00 15.03
N SER A 17 1.39 -24.85 15.12
CA SER A 17 0.51 -25.32 14.06
C SER A 17 1.04 -24.70 12.78
N SER A 18 1.58 -25.53 11.90
CA SER A 18 2.03 -25.12 10.57
C SER A 18 0.79 -24.70 9.79
N HIS A 19 0.37 -23.45 9.97
CA HIS A 19 -0.60 -22.80 9.11
C HIS A 19 0.07 -22.62 7.75
N THR A 20 0.06 -23.68 6.93
CA THR A 20 0.34 -23.55 5.51
C THR A 20 -0.84 -22.80 4.92
N MET A 21 -0.72 -21.47 4.84
CA MET A 21 -1.67 -20.67 4.07
C MET A 21 -1.65 -21.17 2.62
N ASP A 22 -2.83 -21.57 2.13
CA ASP A 22 -2.99 -22.03 0.75
C ASP A 22 -3.03 -20.82 -0.18
N SER A 23 -1.84 -20.29 -0.44
CA SER A 23 -1.67 -19.07 -1.21
C SER A 23 -2.06 -19.27 -2.67
N LEU A 24 -2.72 -18.26 -3.24
CA LEU A 24 -3.07 -18.27 -4.66
C LEU A 24 -1.83 -18.45 -5.55
N PRO A 25 -1.96 -19.23 -6.65
CA PRO A 25 -0.88 -19.32 -7.64
C PRO A 25 -0.59 -17.94 -8.26
N GLN A 26 0.52 -17.79 -8.98
CA GLN A 26 0.90 -16.49 -9.57
C GLN A 26 -0.15 -15.93 -10.55
N TYR A 27 -0.92 -16.82 -11.17
CA TYR A 27 -2.06 -16.52 -12.01
C TYR A 27 -3.09 -17.65 -11.90
N GLY A 28 -4.38 -17.33 -12.06
CA GLY A 28 -5.49 -18.25 -11.83
C GLY A 28 -5.84 -18.46 -10.37
N PHE A 29 -6.88 -19.23 -10.09
CA PHE A 29 -7.41 -19.40 -8.72
C PHE A 29 -7.10 -20.78 -8.11
N GLY A 30 -6.45 -21.68 -8.86
CA GLY A 30 -6.27 -23.07 -8.44
C GLY A 30 -7.54 -23.88 -8.64
N SER A 31 -7.84 -24.78 -7.69
CA SER A 31 -9.08 -25.58 -7.69
C SER A 31 -10.30 -24.80 -7.19
N GLU A 32 -10.07 -23.87 -6.27
CA GLU A 32 -11.10 -23.00 -5.71
C GLU A 32 -11.20 -21.71 -6.52
N HIS A 33 -12.38 -21.11 -6.57
CA HIS A 33 -12.61 -19.86 -7.32
C HIS A 33 -13.76 -19.02 -6.76
N SER A 34 -14.48 -19.51 -5.74
CA SER A 34 -15.40 -18.72 -4.93
C SER A 34 -14.61 -17.66 -4.16
N PHE A 35 -15.12 -16.43 -4.16
CA PHE A 35 -14.49 -15.36 -3.38
C PHE A 35 -14.41 -15.71 -1.89
N GLU A 36 -15.50 -16.27 -1.33
CA GLU A 36 -15.62 -16.56 0.10
C GLU A 36 -14.61 -17.62 0.56
N ASN A 37 -14.36 -18.64 -0.27
CA ASN A 37 -13.41 -19.70 0.05
C ASN A 37 -11.97 -19.21 -0.06
N LEU A 38 -11.67 -18.32 -1.02
CA LEU A 38 -10.34 -17.74 -1.21
C LEU A 38 -9.97 -16.69 -0.15
N LEU A 39 -10.98 -16.08 0.47
CA LEU A 39 -10.81 -14.98 1.42
C LEU A 39 -9.98 -15.37 2.65
N GLN A 40 -10.06 -16.64 3.08
CA GLN A 40 -9.39 -17.11 4.29
C GLN A 40 -7.86 -16.96 4.20
N ASP A 41 -7.29 -17.27 3.04
CA ASP A 41 -5.84 -17.24 2.80
C ASP A 41 -5.37 -15.98 2.04
N ASN A 42 -6.31 -15.19 1.50
CA ASN A 42 -5.99 -14.06 0.61
C ASN A 42 -6.77 -12.80 1.03
N PRO A 43 -6.40 -12.14 2.14
CA PRO A 43 -7.18 -11.04 2.71
C PRO A 43 -6.99 -9.69 2.01
N PHE A 44 -6.23 -9.63 0.91
CA PHE A 44 -5.90 -8.37 0.22
C PHE A 44 -6.45 -8.34 -1.21
N LEU A 45 -7.13 -7.25 -1.54
CA LEU A 45 -7.47 -6.88 -2.91
C LEU A 45 -6.66 -5.65 -3.35
N TYR A 46 -6.33 -5.61 -4.63
CA TYR A 46 -5.55 -4.54 -5.24
C TYR A 46 -6.34 -3.87 -6.36
N ARG A 47 -6.33 -2.54 -6.39
CA ARG A 47 -6.98 -1.76 -7.44
C ARG A 47 -6.03 -0.74 -8.04
N VAL A 48 -5.78 -0.89 -9.34
CA VAL A 48 -5.03 0.10 -10.13
C VAL A 48 -5.97 1.19 -10.62
N TYR A 49 -5.68 2.43 -10.25
CA TYR A 49 -6.51 3.57 -10.62
C TYR A 49 -5.69 4.85 -10.78
N THR A 50 -6.33 5.88 -11.31
CA THR A 50 -5.77 7.24 -11.29
C THR A 50 -6.54 8.04 -10.26
N PRO A 51 -5.87 8.58 -9.24
CA PRO A 51 -6.52 9.38 -8.22
C PRO A 51 -7.22 10.59 -8.85
N LYS A 52 -8.42 10.88 -8.36
CA LYS A 52 -9.08 12.17 -8.56
C LYS A 52 -8.71 13.07 -7.38
N ALA A 53 -8.59 14.37 -7.60
CA ALA A 53 -8.40 15.32 -6.50
C ALA A 53 -9.53 15.12 -5.49
N ARG A 54 -9.16 14.78 -4.26
CA ARG A 54 -10.13 14.56 -3.18
C ARG A 54 -10.44 15.87 -2.51
N SER A 55 -11.67 15.98 -2.02
CA SER A 55 -12.01 17.03 -1.07
C SER A 55 -11.05 16.95 0.12
N PRO A 56 -10.52 18.09 0.63
CA PRO A 56 -9.75 18.10 1.87
C PRO A 56 -10.60 17.66 3.09
N PHE A 57 -11.92 17.59 2.92
CA PHE A 57 -12.88 17.14 3.93
C PHE A 57 -13.35 15.70 3.71
N PHE A 58 -12.58 14.86 3.02
CA PHE A 58 -12.95 13.46 2.79
C PHE A 58 -13.20 12.74 4.11
N ASP A 59 -14.43 12.25 4.29
CA ASP A 59 -14.80 11.43 5.44
C ASP A 59 -14.47 9.95 5.13
N PRO A 60 -13.69 9.24 5.97
CA PRO A 60 -13.45 7.81 5.82
C PRO A 60 -14.72 6.95 5.75
N THR A 61 -15.86 7.44 6.22
CA THR A 61 -17.16 6.75 6.10
C THR A 61 -17.72 6.83 4.68
N GLU A 62 -17.29 7.80 3.87
CA GLU A 62 -17.66 7.92 2.47
C GLU A 62 -17.02 6.80 1.62
N PRO A 63 -17.68 6.38 0.53
CA PRO A 63 -17.12 5.39 -0.37
C PRO A 63 -15.86 5.93 -1.05
N PHE A 64 -14.76 5.18 -0.96
CA PHE A 64 -13.51 5.50 -1.62
C PHE A 64 -13.57 5.22 -3.12
N PHE A 65 -14.25 4.14 -3.48
CA PHE A 65 -14.55 3.78 -4.86
C PHE A 65 -16.04 3.56 -5.02
N VAL A 66 -16.62 4.19 -6.03
CA VAL A 66 -18.03 4.01 -6.42
C VAL A 66 -18.04 3.50 -7.85
N SER A 67 -18.82 2.46 -8.13
CA SER A 67 -19.09 2.05 -9.50
C SER A 67 -19.92 3.11 -10.20
N HIS A 68 -19.69 3.31 -11.49
CA HIS A 68 -20.27 4.42 -12.24
C HIS A 68 -21.81 4.42 -12.25
N SER A 69 -22.46 3.26 -12.12
CA SER A 69 -23.94 3.19 -12.06
C SER A 69 -24.52 3.63 -10.70
N PHE A 70 -23.68 3.95 -9.70
CA PHE A 70 -24.08 4.33 -8.35
C PHE A 70 -23.75 5.81 -8.04
N ASP A 71 -23.24 6.57 -9.02
CA ASP A 71 -22.85 7.99 -8.84
C ASP A 71 -24.09 8.90 -8.64
N ASP A 72 -25.28 8.46 -9.07
CA ASP A 72 -26.53 9.23 -9.03
C ASP A 72 -27.26 9.23 -7.66
N GLY A 73 -26.59 8.84 -6.57
CA GLY A 73 -27.01 9.22 -5.22
C GLY A 73 -27.99 8.31 -4.47
N SER A 74 -28.34 7.12 -4.95
CA SER A 74 -28.95 6.09 -4.08
C SER A 74 -28.84 4.69 -4.65
N PRO A 75 -28.21 3.77 -3.91
CA PRO A 75 -29.00 2.64 -3.43
C PRO A 75 -28.62 2.19 -2.00
N THR A 76 -29.65 1.76 -1.28
CA THR A 76 -29.57 1.08 0.01
C THR A 76 -28.85 -0.27 -0.16
N VAL A 77 -27.93 -0.58 0.75
CA VAL A 77 -26.96 -1.69 0.69
C VAL A 77 -27.61 -3.08 0.86
N ASP A 78 -28.93 -3.15 1.05
CA ASP A 78 -29.56 -4.30 1.73
C ASP A 78 -29.90 -5.52 0.85
N ASP A 79 -29.62 -5.55 -0.45
CA ASP A 79 -29.74 -6.81 -1.22
C ASP A 79 -28.80 -6.87 -2.46
N ILE A 80 -27.66 -7.54 -2.31
CA ILE A 80 -26.62 -7.65 -3.35
C ILE A 80 -26.78 -8.92 -4.20
N SER A 81 -27.43 -9.95 -3.65
CA SER A 81 -27.60 -11.26 -4.29
C SER A 81 -28.27 -11.22 -5.67
N PRO A 82 -29.34 -10.44 -5.92
CA PRO A 82 -30.01 -10.46 -7.23
C PRO A 82 -29.20 -9.79 -8.36
N HIS A 83 -28.11 -9.10 -8.05
CA HIS A 83 -27.36 -8.30 -9.03
C HIS A 83 -26.07 -8.97 -9.53
N CYS A 84 -25.69 -10.11 -8.96
CA CYS A 84 -24.50 -10.87 -9.34
C CYS A 84 -24.80 -11.89 -10.46
N THR A 85 -25.16 -11.40 -11.65
CA THR A 85 -25.53 -12.23 -12.81
C THR A 85 -24.44 -12.29 -13.89
N TYR A 86 -24.59 -13.26 -14.82
CA TYR A 86 -23.71 -13.41 -15.98
C TYR A 86 -23.72 -12.16 -16.88
N GLU A 87 -24.89 -11.55 -17.07
CA GLU A 87 -25.08 -10.38 -17.92
C GLU A 87 -24.32 -9.17 -17.37
N ASN A 88 -24.37 -8.98 -16.05
CA ASN A 88 -23.68 -7.86 -15.40
C ASN A 88 -22.15 -8.01 -15.47
N VAL A 89 -21.61 -9.24 -15.33
CA VAL A 89 -20.17 -9.46 -15.54
C VAL A 89 -19.79 -9.32 -17.02
N ALA A 90 -20.58 -9.84 -17.95
CA ALA A 90 -20.34 -9.66 -19.38
C ALA A 90 -20.26 -8.17 -19.75
N LYS A 91 -21.23 -7.39 -19.25
CA LYS A 91 -21.28 -5.93 -19.38
C LYS A 91 -20.08 -5.23 -18.74
N HIS A 92 -19.56 -5.75 -17.63
CA HIS A 92 -18.36 -5.21 -16.97
C HIS A 92 -17.07 -5.52 -17.75
N MET A 93 -16.98 -6.71 -18.32
CA MET A 93 -15.81 -7.21 -19.04
C MET A 93 -15.67 -6.62 -20.44
N ASP A 94 -16.78 -6.21 -21.05
CA ASP A 94 -16.76 -5.40 -22.27
C ASP A 94 -16.39 -3.95 -21.94
N TRP A 95 -15.29 -3.48 -22.53
CA TRP A 95 -14.77 -2.13 -22.31
C TRP A 95 -15.74 -1.03 -22.75
N THR A 96 -16.61 -1.31 -23.73
CA THR A 96 -17.59 -0.34 -24.25
C THR A 96 -18.76 -0.14 -23.28
N THR A 97 -19.10 -1.15 -22.51
CA THR A 97 -20.23 -1.11 -21.55
C THR A 97 -19.78 -1.07 -20.09
N ARG A 98 -18.48 -1.20 -19.81
CA ARG A 98 -17.92 -1.25 -18.44
C ARG A 98 -18.32 -0.07 -17.57
N SER A 99 -18.41 1.13 -18.14
CA SER A 99 -18.85 2.35 -17.43
C SER A 99 -20.31 2.30 -16.96
N THR A 100 -21.11 1.34 -17.41
CA THR A 100 -22.51 1.19 -16.99
C THR A 100 -22.75 -0.08 -16.18
N SER A 101 -21.67 -0.76 -15.79
CA SER A 101 -21.71 -1.95 -14.94
C SER A 101 -21.72 -1.56 -13.45
N PRO A 102 -22.32 -2.41 -12.59
CA PRO A 102 -22.43 -2.13 -11.16
C PRO A 102 -21.18 -2.49 -10.35
N PHE A 103 -20.07 -2.81 -11.01
CA PHE A 103 -18.90 -3.38 -10.36
C PHE A 103 -17.70 -2.45 -10.34
N VAL A 104 -16.95 -2.54 -9.26
CA VAL A 104 -15.62 -1.98 -9.07
C VAL A 104 -14.61 -3.13 -9.23
N SER A 105 -13.76 -3.07 -10.26
CA SER A 105 -12.75 -4.12 -10.50
C SER A 105 -11.58 -4.03 -9.53
N THR A 106 -11.16 -5.18 -9.04
CA THR A 106 -10.03 -5.39 -8.12
C THR A 106 -9.36 -6.72 -8.47
N SER A 107 -8.22 -7.04 -7.86
CA SER A 107 -7.48 -8.28 -8.11
C SER A 107 -6.93 -8.81 -6.80
N PHE A 108 -6.84 -10.13 -6.63
CA PHE A 108 -6.05 -10.72 -5.53
C PHE A 108 -4.54 -10.60 -5.74
N SER A 109 -4.08 -10.31 -6.96
CA SER A 109 -2.66 -10.31 -7.31
C SER A 109 -2.03 -8.93 -7.22
N PHE A 110 -1.16 -8.72 -6.22
CA PHE A 110 -0.36 -7.49 -6.13
C PHE A 110 0.58 -7.35 -7.34
N ALA A 111 1.12 -8.47 -7.84
CA ALA A 111 2.04 -8.47 -8.97
C ALA A 111 1.33 -8.11 -10.28
N TRP A 112 0.11 -8.62 -10.48
CA TRP A 112 -0.73 -8.17 -11.59
C TRP A 112 -1.03 -6.68 -11.49
N ALA A 113 -1.35 -6.18 -10.29
CA ALA A 113 -1.61 -4.75 -10.09
C ALA A 113 -0.40 -3.88 -10.44
N ILE A 114 0.82 -4.28 -10.05
CA ILE A 114 2.06 -3.59 -10.44
C ILE A 114 2.24 -3.64 -11.95
N TRP A 115 2.13 -4.82 -12.57
CA TRP A 115 2.29 -5.00 -14.01
C TRP A 115 1.29 -4.15 -14.81
N GLU A 116 0.01 -4.16 -14.40
CA GLU A 116 -1.06 -3.37 -15.02
C GLU A 116 -0.85 -1.87 -14.83
N ALA A 117 -0.38 -1.43 -13.66
CA ALA A 117 -0.04 -0.04 -13.40
C ALA A 117 1.10 0.46 -14.30
N VAL A 118 2.18 -0.33 -14.44
CA VAL A 118 3.29 0.00 -15.36
C VAL A 118 2.81 0.03 -16.81
N ARG A 119 2.00 -0.96 -17.21
CA ARG A 119 1.43 -1.02 -18.57
C ARG A 119 0.61 0.23 -18.89
N ARG A 120 -0.27 0.66 -17.98
CA ARG A 120 -1.07 1.89 -18.14
C ARG A 120 -0.21 3.15 -18.18
N TYR A 121 0.83 3.21 -17.35
CA TYR A 121 1.77 4.34 -17.34
C TYR A 121 2.48 4.47 -18.69
N ARG A 122 3.07 3.38 -19.19
CA ARG A 122 3.80 3.36 -20.47
C ARG A 122 2.89 3.61 -21.67
N SER A 123 1.62 3.24 -21.60
CA SER A 123 0.65 3.50 -22.67
C SER A 123 0.20 4.98 -22.75
N GLY A 124 0.73 5.85 -21.89
CA GLY A 124 0.44 7.30 -21.91
C GLY A 124 -0.97 7.66 -21.46
N VAL A 125 -1.67 6.76 -20.77
CA VAL A 125 -3.08 6.97 -20.40
C VAL A 125 -3.18 8.07 -19.35
N LYS A 126 -2.41 7.97 -18.25
CA LYS A 126 -2.27 8.97 -17.16
C LYS A 126 -0.93 8.76 -16.43
N HIS A 127 -0.28 9.84 -15.98
CA HIS A 127 1.00 9.76 -15.25
C HIS A 127 0.81 9.52 -13.74
N ASP A 128 -0.33 9.94 -13.19
CA ASP A 128 -0.67 9.70 -11.79
C ASP A 128 -1.39 8.36 -11.67
N ILE A 129 -0.63 7.30 -11.43
CA ILE A 129 -1.17 5.96 -11.20
C ILE A 129 -0.87 5.54 -9.78
N GLU A 130 -1.91 5.12 -9.08
CA GLU A 130 -1.84 4.58 -7.74
C GLU A 130 -2.40 3.15 -7.70
N ILE A 131 -1.93 2.39 -6.71
CA ILE A 131 -2.47 1.08 -6.36
C ILE A 131 -3.06 1.19 -4.96
N ALA A 132 -4.37 0.97 -4.86
CA ALA A 132 -5.03 0.83 -3.57
C ALA A 132 -4.96 -0.62 -3.09
N VAL A 133 -4.65 -0.79 -1.79
CA VAL A 133 -4.72 -2.05 -1.06
C VAL A 133 -5.99 -2.02 -0.22
N ILE A 134 -6.83 -3.02 -0.42
CA ILE A 134 -8.18 -3.12 0.16
C ILE A 134 -8.24 -4.38 1.01
N ASP A 135 -8.80 -4.27 2.22
CA ASP A 135 -9.12 -5.43 3.04
C ASP A 135 -10.30 -6.18 2.40
N ALA A 136 -10.03 -7.38 1.89
CA ALA A 136 -11.00 -8.21 1.22
C ALA A 136 -12.15 -8.60 2.18
N ARG A 137 -11.86 -8.72 3.47
CA ARG A 137 -12.84 -9.12 4.51
C ARG A 137 -13.93 -8.07 4.69
N ALA A 138 -13.56 -6.80 4.55
CA ALA A 138 -14.49 -5.67 4.66
C ALA A 138 -15.47 -5.58 3.48
N VAL A 139 -15.26 -6.33 2.40
CA VAL A 139 -16.12 -6.35 1.21
C VAL A 139 -16.72 -7.72 0.90
N SER A 140 -16.61 -8.71 1.78
CA SER A 140 -17.01 -10.09 1.48
C SER A 140 -18.49 -10.24 1.10
N GLY A 141 -19.39 -9.54 1.79
CA GLY A 141 -20.82 -9.57 1.47
C GLY A 141 -21.18 -8.97 0.11
N ARG A 142 -20.25 -8.32 -0.60
CA ARG A 142 -20.49 -7.63 -1.87
C ARG A 142 -19.48 -7.95 -2.98
N ALA A 143 -18.50 -8.79 -2.71
CA ALA A 143 -17.43 -9.15 -3.63
C ALA A 143 -17.64 -10.55 -4.20
N VAL A 144 -17.26 -10.73 -5.47
CA VAL A 144 -17.35 -12.01 -6.17
C VAL A 144 -16.23 -12.11 -7.20
N THR A 145 -15.69 -13.30 -7.44
CA THR A 145 -14.70 -13.43 -8.52
C THR A 145 -15.41 -13.30 -9.87
N ALA A 146 -14.79 -12.61 -10.83
CA ALA A 146 -15.35 -12.50 -12.18
C ALA A 146 -15.52 -13.90 -12.80
N LEU A 147 -14.63 -14.84 -12.46
CA LEU A 147 -14.66 -16.22 -12.91
C LEU A 147 -15.92 -16.97 -12.45
N GLU A 148 -16.31 -16.80 -11.18
CA GLU A 148 -17.53 -17.40 -10.63
C GLU A 148 -18.76 -16.92 -11.42
N LEU A 149 -18.88 -15.61 -11.68
CA LEU A 149 -20.00 -15.06 -12.44
C LEU A 149 -20.01 -15.51 -13.90
N LEU A 150 -18.85 -15.54 -14.56
CA LEU A 150 -18.75 -16.01 -15.94
C LEU A 150 -19.23 -17.46 -16.07
N ARG A 151 -18.90 -18.32 -15.10
CA ARG A 151 -19.31 -19.73 -15.10
C ARG A 151 -20.82 -19.95 -14.96
N LYS A 152 -21.56 -18.97 -14.42
CA LYS A 152 -23.04 -19.01 -14.34
C LYS A 152 -23.70 -18.90 -15.74
N GLY A 153 -22.98 -18.44 -16.76
CA GLY A 153 -23.49 -18.33 -18.13
C GLY A 153 -23.71 -19.68 -18.82
N THR A 154 -24.92 -19.91 -19.31
CA THR A 154 -25.26 -21.10 -20.12
C THR A 154 -24.54 -21.08 -21.47
N PRO A 155 -24.18 -22.23 -22.06
CA PRO A 155 -23.46 -22.25 -23.34
C PRO A 155 -24.14 -21.43 -24.46
N GLN A 156 -25.48 -21.40 -24.49
CA GLN A 156 -26.27 -20.66 -25.48
C GLN A 156 -26.36 -19.16 -25.18
N GLY A 157 -26.27 -18.77 -23.91
CA GLY A 157 -26.35 -17.37 -23.48
C GLY A 157 -24.99 -16.65 -23.41
N ARG A 158 -23.88 -17.36 -23.70
CA ARG A 158 -22.54 -16.77 -23.62
C ARG A 158 -22.28 -15.77 -24.74
N HIS A 159 -21.70 -14.64 -24.37
CA HIS A 159 -21.16 -13.67 -25.31
C HIS A 159 -20.01 -14.25 -26.16
N ALA A 160 -19.81 -13.74 -27.36
CA ALA A 160 -18.76 -14.20 -28.28
C ALA A 160 -17.35 -14.09 -27.67
N ASP A 161 -17.09 -13.05 -26.88
CA ASP A 161 -15.82 -12.83 -26.18
C ASP A 161 -15.67 -13.60 -24.86
N TYR A 162 -16.59 -14.51 -24.52
CA TYR A 162 -16.59 -15.24 -23.24
C TYR A 162 -15.21 -15.82 -22.88
N TRP A 163 -14.55 -16.50 -23.82
CA TRP A 163 -13.26 -17.14 -23.55
C TRP A 163 -12.09 -16.15 -23.43
N LYS A 164 -12.22 -14.96 -24.03
CA LYS A 164 -11.26 -13.87 -23.82
C LYS A 164 -11.39 -13.31 -22.42
N TRP A 165 -12.62 -13.03 -21.98
CA TRP A 165 -12.92 -12.55 -20.63
C TRP A 165 -12.56 -13.58 -19.56
N TYR A 166 -12.86 -14.85 -19.80
CA TYR A 166 -12.49 -15.95 -18.91
C TYR A 166 -10.98 -16.01 -18.70
N ARG A 167 -10.18 -15.96 -19.78
CA ARG A 167 -8.71 -15.93 -19.68
C ARG A 167 -8.21 -14.71 -18.92
N PHE A 168 -8.75 -13.53 -19.22
CA PHE A 168 -8.40 -12.31 -18.51
C PHE A 168 -8.72 -12.41 -17.00
N ALA A 169 -9.92 -12.86 -16.64
CA ALA A 169 -10.33 -13.01 -15.24
C ALA A 169 -9.45 -13.98 -14.47
N VAL A 170 -9.02 -15.07 -15.11
CA VAL A 170 -8.06 -16.03 -14.55
C VAL A 170 -6.68 -15.39 -14.38
N GLU A 171 -6.14 -14.78 -15.43
CA GLU A 171 -4.79 -14.18 -15.39
C GLU A 171 -4.69 -13.04 -14.38
N ALA A 172 -5.72 -12.19 -14.32
CA ALA A 172 -5.79 -11.05 -13.43
C ALA A 172 -6.23 -11.42 -12.01
N GLN A 173 -6.68 -12.66 -11.76
CA GLN A 173 -7.37 -13.03 -10.52
C GLN A 173 -8.46 -12.01 -10.15
N ASP A 174 -9.30 -11.70 -11.15
CA ASP A 174 -10.20 -10.54 -11.14
C ASP A 174 -11.36 -10.74 -10.15
N VAL A 175 -11.54 -9.74 -9.29
CA VAL A 175 -12.57 -9.69 -8.26
C VAL A 175 -13.41 -8.44 -8.48
N LEU A 176 -14.72 -8.64 -8.54
CA LEU A 176 -15.70 -7.60 -8.78
C LEU A 176 -16.41 -7.28 -7.48
N VAL A 177 -16.31 -6.04 -7.05
CA VAL A 177 -17.01 -5.53 -5.86
C VAL A 177 -18.25 -4.78 -6.33
N HIS A 178 -19.43 -5.24 -5.93
CA HIS A 178 -20.70 -4.62 -6.30
C HIS A 178 -20.91 -3.28 -5.57
N GLY A 179 -21.36 -2.26 -6.29
CA GLY A 179 -21.68 -0.94 -5.75
C GLY A 179 -20.44 -0.12 -5.44
N SER A 180 -19.99 -0.15 -4.19
CA SER A 180 -18.91 0.71 -3.69
C SER A 180 -17.97 -0.01 -2.72
N ILE A 181 -16.74 0.51 -2.60
CA ILE A 181 -15.76 0.12 -1.60
C ILE A 181 -15.67 1.25 -0.57
N PRO A 182 -15.99 1.02 0.71
CA PRO A 182 -15.96 2.06 1.74
C PRO A 182 -14.52 2.52 2.01
N GLY A 183 -14.33 3.77 2.43
CA GLY A 183 -13.03 4.31 2.83
C GLY A 183 -12.34 3.48 3.91
N THR A 184 -13.10 2.96 4.87
CA THR A 184 -12.60 2.08 5.93
C THR A 184 -12.03 0.75 5.46
N ALA A 185 -12.44 0.25 4.28
CA ALA A 185 -11.89 -0.97 3.69
C ALA A 185 -10.58 -0.73 2.93
N VAL A 186 -10.27 0.52 2.55
CA VAL A 186 -9.03 0.85 1.85
C VAL A 186 -7.95 1.08 2.88
N LEU A 187 -7.05 0.09 3.02
CA LEU A 187 -5.92 0.20 3.92
C LEU A 187 -5.03 1.36 3.47
N ALA A 188 -4.55 1.32 2.23
CA ALA A 188 -3.64 2.34 1.71
C ALA A 188 -3.82 2.57 0.21
N SER A 189 -3.38 3.73 -0.27
CA SER A 189 -3.23 4.03 -1.70
C SER A 189 -1.83 4.56 -1.95
N ILE A 190 -1.09 3.91 -2.85
CA ILE A 190 0.34 4.13 -3.02
C ILE A 190 0.66 4.49 -4.48
N PRO A 191 1.40 5.58 -4.73
CA PRO A 191 1.91 5.90 -6.06
C PRO A 191 2.80 4.80 -6.63
N LEU A 192 2.62 4.51 -7.92
CA LEU A 192 3.37 3.46 -8.63
C LEU A 192 4.88 3.59 -8.42
N PHE A 193 5.44 4.79 -8.54
CA PHE A 193 6.89 5.02 -8.40
C PHE A 193 7.43 4.74 -6.99
N ALA A 194 6.60 4.83 -5.94
CA ALA A 194 7.02 4.45 -4.60
C ALA A 194 7.27 2.94 -4.53
N LEU A 195 6.49 2.14 -5.26
CA LEU A 195 6.61 0.67 -5.32
C LEU A 195 7.80 0.23 -6.19
N LEU A 196 8.01 0.85 -7.36
CA LEU A 196 9.05 0.42 -8.31
C LEU A 196 10.45 0.40 -7.68
N ASN A 197 10.76 1.36 -6.83
CA ASN A 197 12.05 1.46 -6.13
C ASN A 197 12.23 0.43 -5.00
N LYS A 198 11.20 -0.34 -4.68
CA LYS A 198 11.17 -1.28 -3.56
C LYS A 198 10.97 -2.72 -4.00
N LEU A 199 10.80 -2.96 -5.30
CA LEU A 199 10.66 -4.29 -5.88
C LEU A 199 11.84 -5.22 -5.52
N PRO A 200 11.60 -6.52 -5.36
CA PRO A 200 12.64 -7.53 -5.28
C PRO A 200 13.57 -7.52 -6.50
N SER A 201 14.81 -7.97 -6.31
CA SER A 201 15.84 -7.88 -7.36
C SER A 201 15.55 -8.78 -8.57
N TYR A 202 14.82 -9.89 -8.42
CA TYR A 202 14.38 -10.68 -9.57
C TYR A 202 13.46 -9.90 -10.52
N LEU A 203 12.73 -8.89 -10.02
CA LEU A 203 11.90 -7.98 -10.82
C LEU A 203 12.69 -6.85 -11.49
N LEU A 204 13.99 -6.71 -11.22
CA LEU A 204 14.83 -5.60 -11.67
C LEU A 204 15.98 -6.06 -12.57
N GLN A 205 16.41 -5.27 -13.54
CA GLN A 205 17.57 -5.59 -14.37
C GLN A 205 18.86 -5.60 -13.52
N PRO A 206 19.71 -6.64 -13.63
CA PRO A 206 20.93 -6.75 -12.82
C PRO A 206 21.96 -5.65 -13.11
N ASP A 207 22.06 -5.21 -14.37
CA ASP A 207 23.12 -4.32 -14.85
C ASP A 207 22.91 -2.83 -14.50
N VAL A 208 21.74 -2.46 -13.94
CA VAL A 208 21.41 -1.05 -13.62
C VAL A 208 21.86 -0.65 -12.22
N LEU A 209 22.32 -1.59 -11.39
CA LEU A 209 22.71 -1.30 -10.00
C LEU A 209 23.98 -0.43 -9.89
N ASP A 210 24.82 -0.41 -10.93
CA ASP A 210 26.04 0.41 -10.98
C ASP A 210 25.86 1.77 -11.68
N ALA A 211 24.72 1.99 -12.34
CA ALA A 211 24.44 3.22 -13.07
C ALA A 211 23.87 4.30 -12.13
N SER A 212 24.76 5.04 -11.46
CA SER A 212 24.46 6.26 -10.67
C SER A 212 23.80 7.41 -11.46
N VAL A 213 23.41 7.19 -12.72
CA VAL A 213 22.89 8.21 -13.63
C VAL A 213 21.38 8.06 -13.74
N LYS A 214 20.64 8.86 -12.95
CA LYS A 214 19.27 9.40 -13.15
C LYS A 214 18.33 8.69 -14.15
N GLU A 215 18.29 7.37 -14.20
CA GLU A 215 17.36 6.65 -15.07
C GLU A 215 15.99 6.57 -14.41
N SER A 216 14.95 6.56 -15.24
CA SER A 216 13.57 6.44 -14.76
C SER A 216 13.42 5.09 -14.05
N PRO A 217 12.74 4.99 -12.89
CA PRO A 217 12.48 3.70 -12.22
C PRO A 217 11.75 2.66 -13.09
N LEU A 218 11.23 3.07 -14.24
CA LEU A 218 10.62 2.19 -15.25
C LEU A 218 11.63 1.47 -16.13
N GLN A 219 12.85 2.00 -16.27
CA GLN A 219 13.94 1.41 -17.05
C GLN A 219 14.65 0.29 -16.27
N SER A 220 14.64 0.36 -14.94
CA SER A 220 15.22 -0.69 -14.09
C SER A 220 14.39 -1.97 -14.04
N LEU A 221 13.19 -2.00 -14.65
CA LEU A 221 12.31 -3.18 -14.62
C LEU A 221 12.87 -4.32 -15.48
N GLY A 222 12.86 -5.53 -14.92
CA GLY A 222 13.37 -6.75 -15.53
C GLY A 222 12.52 -7.29 -16.69
N TRP A 223 11.44 -6.61 -17.04
CA TRP A 223 10.60 -6.90 -18.20
C TRP A 223 10.43 -5.66 -19.06
N ASP A 224 10.32 -5.87 -20.37
CA ASP A 224 10.16 -4.78 -21.31
C ASP A 224 8.81 -4.81 -22.04
N PHE A 225 8.08 -3.70 -21.96
CA PHE A 225 6.87 -3.48 -22.75
C PHE A 225 7.15 -2.96 -24.17
N THR A 226 8.41 -2.66 -24.53
CA THR A 226 8.74 -2.34 -25.93
C THR A 226 8.77 -3.59 -26.79
N GLU A 227 9.11 -4.75 -26.20
CA GLU A 227 8.95 -6.04 -26.84
C GLU A 227 7.46 -6.38 -26.97
N ARG A 228 7.07 -7.12 -28.01
CA ARG A 228 5.68 -7.48 -28.36
C ARG A 228 4.84 -7.76 -27.11
N LYS A 229 3.78 -6.95 -26.89
CA LYS A 229 2.69 -7.08 -25.89
C LYS A 229 2.89 -8.26 -24.92
N PRO A 230 3.77 -8.15 -23.91
CA PRO A 230 4.03 -9.25 -23.00
C PRO A 230 2.73 -9.61 -22.28
N SER A 231 2.37 -10.89 -22.24
CA SER A 231 1.24 -11.34 -21.42
C SER A 231 1.67 -11.38 -19.96
N TYR A 232 0.71 -11.19 -19.03
CA TYR A 232 1.01 -11.32 -17.60
C TYR A 232 1.51 -12.74 -17.27
N ARG A 233 0.97 -13.77 -17.94
CA ARG A 233 1.46 -15.14 -17.81
C ARG A 233 2.95 -15.27 -18.17
N GLN A 234 3.39 -14.62 -19.25
CA GLN A 234 4.79 -14.63 -19.66
C GLN A 234 5.67 -13.94 -18.60
N LEU A 235 5.22 -12.80 -18.08
CA LEU A 235 5.89 -12.13 -16.96
C LEU A 235 6.08 -13.08 -15.78
N CYS A 236 5.03 -13.77 -15.33
CA CYS A 236 5.13 -14.70 -14.21
C CYS A 236 6.18 -15.80 -14.47
N LEU A 237 6.18 -16.39 -15.67
CA LEU A 237 7.15 -17.42 -16.05
C LEU A 237 8.58 -16.88 -16.03
N ASP A 238 8.81 -15.72 -16.64
CA ASP A 238 10.15 -15.12 -16.75
C ASP A 238 10.69 -14.71 -15.38
N MET A 239 9.86 -14.10 -14.54
CA MET A 239 10.27 -13.64 -13.21
C MET A 239 10.52 -14.82 -12.26
N SER A 240 9.70 -15.88 -12.31
CA SER A 240 9.94 -17.13 -11.57
C SER A 240 11.20 -17.85 -12.04
N ALA A 241 11.40 -17.95 -13.36
CA ALA A 241 12.60 -18.57 -13.91
C ALA A 241 13.86 -17.79 -13.53
N LYS A 242 13.78 -16.46 -13.49
CA LYS A 242 14.87 -15.60 -13.03
C LYS A 242 15.13 -15.78 -11.54
N PHE A 243 14.09 -15.79 -10.71
CA PHE A 243 14.21 -16.05 -9.28
C PHE A 243 14.89 -17.39 -9.01
N MET A 244 14.47 -18.47 -9.66
CA MET A 244 15.05 -19.81 -9.48
C MET A 244 16.50 -19.95 -9.96
N LYS A 245 16.98 -19.03 -10.81
CA LYS A 245 18.39 -18.97 -11.24
C LYS A 245 19.27 -18.16 -10.31
N MET A 246 18.70 -17.45 -9.34
CA MET A 246 19.47 -16.63 -8.40
C MET A 246 20.14 -17.50 -7.33
N PRO A 247 21.30 -17.08 -6.80
CA PRO A 247 21.89 -17.66 -5.60
C PRO A 247 20.91 -17.68 -4.43
N ASP A 248 21.02 -18.71 -3.59
CA ASP A 248 20.14 -18.95 -2.44
C ASP A 248 20.12 -17.76 -1.50
N GLU A 249 21.26 -17.11 -1.28
CA GLU A 249 21.37 -15.94 -0.40
C GLU A 249 20.50 -14.78 -0.89
N LEU A 250 20.46 -14.56 -2.21
CA LEU A 250 19.62 -13.51 -2.80
C LEU A 250 18.15 -13.91 -2.78
N ARG A 251 17.82 -15.19 -2.96
CA ARG A 251 16.44 -15.69 -2.84
C ARG A 251 15.91 -15.52 -1.41
N VAL A 252 16.68 -15.91 -0.39
CA VAL A 252 16.34 -15.68 1.02
C VAL A 252 16.17 -14.20 1.31
N ARG A 253 17.12 -13.35 0.88
CA ARG A 253 17.04 -11.90 1.07
C ARG A 253 15.78 -11.29 0.45
N ASP A 254 15.46 -11.66 -0.78
CA ASP A 254 14.32 -11.10 -1.52
C ASP A 254 12.98 -11.61 -0.98
N THR A 255 12.92 -12.86 -0.50
CA THR A 255 11.71 -13.44 0.12
C THR A 255 11.49 -13.03 1.57
N THR A 256 12.52 -12.54 2.27
CA THR A 256 12.43 -11.99 3.64
C THR A 256 12.43 -10.46 3.62
N ALA A 257 13.61 -9.83 3.68
CA ALA A 257 13.75 -8.39 3.73
C ALA A 257 13.10 -7.67 2.53
N GLY A 258 13.20 -8.25 1.34
CA GLY A 258 12.59 -7.72 0.12
C GLY A 258 11.05 -7.68 0.19
N SER A 259 10.44 -8.75 0.71
CA SER A 259 8.98 -8.86 0.84
C SER A 259 8.44 -7.93 1.92
N VAL A 260 9.08 -7.87 3.10
CA VAL A 260 8.75 -6.92 4.17
C VAL A 260 8.85 -5.49 3.66
N ARG A 261 9.93 -5.14 2.96
CA ARG A 261 10.13 -3.79 2.42
C ARG A 261 9.02 -3.40 1.45
N LEU A 262 8.60 -4.31 0.56
CA LEU A 262 7.52 -4.04 -0.39
C LEU A 262 6.16 -3.95 0.34
N ALA A 263 5.89 -4.84 1.29
CA ALA A 263 4.66 -4.82 2.11
C ALA A 263 4.51 -3.51 2.90
N VAL A 264 5.58 -3.06 3.55
CA VAL A 264 5.62 -1.76 4.25
C VAL A 264 5.34 -0.63 3.28
N THR A 265 5.87 -0.70 2.06
CA THR A 265 5.63 0.32 1.04
C THR A 265 4.16 0.35 0.61
N PHE A 266 3.54 -0.82 0.44
CA PHE A 266 2.11 -0.96 0.14
C PHE A 266 1.21 -0.41 1.26
N LEU A 267 1.57 -0.65 2.52
CA LEU A 267 0.72 -0.30 3.67
C LEU A 267 1.18 0.97 4.40
N ARG A 268 2.19 1.69 3.91
CA ARG A 268 2.90 2.72 4.69
C ARG A 268 1.99 3.72 5.41
N PRO A 269 1.04 4.41 4.74
CA PRO A 269 0.20 5.40 5.42
C PRO A 269 -0.67 4.77 6.51
N TRP A 270 -1.22 3.59 6.22
CA TRP A 270 -2.05 2.82 7.16
C TRP A 270 -1.25 2.33 8.35
N PHE A 271 -0.13 1.65 8.09
CA PHE A 271 0.69 1.03 9.12
C PHE A 271 1.22 2.07 10.10
N HIS A 272 1.70 3.22 9.62
CA HIS A 272 2.17 4.31 10.49
C HIS A 272 1.08 4.90 11.38
N LYS A 273 -0.17 4.90 10.92
CA LYS A 273 -1.32 5.36 11.72
C LYS A 273 -1.73 4.28 12.72
N THR A 274 -2.02 3.09 12.22
CA THR A 274 -2.57 1.97 13.00
C THR A 274 -1.62 1.45 14.06
N ILE A 275 -0.30 1.52 13.87
CA ILE A 275 0.67 0.98 14.85
C ILE A 275 0.60 1.65 16.23
N GLN A 276 0.10 2.89 16.29
CA GLN A 276 -0.14 3.61 17.55
C GLN A 276 -1.42 3.16 18.24
N ASP A 277 -2.48 2.95 17.44
CA ASP A 277 -3.81 2.64 17.93
C ASP A 277 -3.98 1.13 18.23
N ASP A 278 -3.50 0.27 17.33
CA ASP A 278 -3.58 -1.18 17.41
C ASP A 278 -2.30 -1.83 16.83
N PHE A 279 -1.35 -2.05 17.73
CA PHE A 279 -0.04 -2.63 17.40
C PHE A 279 -0.15 -4.04 16.78
N GLU A 280 -1.02 -4.88 17.34
CA GLU A 280 -1.13 -6.29 16.92
C GLU A 280 -1.81 -6.42 15.56
N LEU A 281 -2.84 -5.62 15.30
CA LEU A 281 -3.49 -5.57 13.98
C LEU A 281 -2.53 -5.09 12.90
N ALA A 282 -1.82 -4.00 13.17
CA ALA A 282 -0.84 -3.43 12.23
C ALA A 282 0.26 -4.44 11.89
N LYS A 283 0.81 -5.09 12.92
CA LYS A 283 1.85 -6.12 12.79
C LYS A 283 1.34 -7.34 12.00
N THR A 284 0.20 -7.90 12.39
CA THR A 284 -0.35 -9.12 11.77
C THR A 284 -0.67 -8.87 10.30
N THR A 285 -1.34 -7.76 9.99
CA THR A 285 -1.69 -7.40 8.60
C THR A 285 -0.43 -7.19 7.74
N LEU A 286 0.60 -6.55 8.29
CA LEU A 286 1.86 -6.35 7.57
C LEU A 286 2.60 -7.68 7.33
N CYS A 287 2.58 -8.59 8.31
CA CYS A 287 3.17 -9.91 8.21
C CYS A 287 2.45 -10.77 7.16
N GLU A 288 1.12 -10.78 7.16
CA GLU A 288 0.29 -11.46 6.16
C GLU A 288 0.64 -10.99 4.74
N LEU A 289 0.69 -9.67 4.52
CA LEU A 289 1.02 -9.11 3.20
C LEU A 289 2.46 -9.46 2.78
N ALA A 290 3.42 -9.35 3.71
CA ALA A 290 4.82 -9.71 3.43
C ALA A 290 4.93 -11.18 3.01
N PHE A 291 4.17 -12.07 3.63
CA PHE A 291 4.18 -13.49 3.28
C PHE A 291 3.58 -13.77 1.91
N VAL A 292 2.44 -13.14 1.57
CA VAL A 292 1.85 -13.21 0.22
C VAL A 292 2.88 -12.77 -0.84
N ILE A 293 3.65 -11.72 -0.57
CA ILE A 293 4.73 -11.26 -1.46
C ILE A 293 5.89 -12.25 -1.53
N ALA A 294 6.28 -12.84 -0.40
CA ALA A 294 7.38 -13.80 -0.30
C ALA A 294 7.12 -15.07 -1.12
N GLN A 295 5.89 -15.55 -1.14
CA GLN A 295 5.51 -16.79 -1.82
C GLN A 295 5.32 -16.63 -3.33
N TRP A 296 5.07 -15.41 -3.80
CA TRP A 296 4.78 -15.13 -5.21
C TRP A 296 5.80 -15.69 -6.20
N PRO A 297 7.13 -15.46 -6.08
CA PRO A 297 8.10 -15.92 -7.09
C PRO A 297 8.30 -17.45 -7.13
N GLY A 298 7.87 -18.16 -6.08
CA GLY A 298 8.04 -19.61 -5.99
C GLY A 298 7.47 -20.16 -4.69
N GLN A 299 6.22 -20.62 -4.71
CA GLN A 299 5.59 -21.23 -3.54
C GLN A 299 6.31 -22.49 -3.03
N GLY A 300 6.94 -23.26 -3.93
CA GLY A 300 7.78 -24.40 -3.56
C GLY A 300 8.97 -23.99 -2.69
N TRP A 301 9.63 -22.89 -3.05
CA TRP A 301 10.77 -22.35 -2.31
C TRP A 301 10.42 -22.01 -0.86
N VAL A 302 9.33 -21.27 -0.65
CA VAL A 302 8.90 -20.88 0.71
C VAL A 302 8.47 -22.10 1.54
N ARG A 303 7.86 -23.11 0.92
CA ARG A 303 7.50 -24.36 1.61
C ARG A 303 8.72 -25.18 2.03
N GLU A 304 9.80 -25.12 1.26
CA GLU A 304 11.06 -25.81 1.56
C GLU A 304 11.90 -25.07 2.62
N HIS A 305 11.61 -23.79 2.88
CA HIS A 305 12.36 -22.90 3.77
C HIS A 305 11.43 -22.27 4.82
N GLU A 306 11.00 -23.09 5.79
CA GLU A 306 10.08 -22.68 6.86
C GLU A 306 10.61 -21.49 7.69
N GLU A 307 11.93 -21.29 7.74
CA GLU A 307 12.56 -20.16 8.41
C GLU A 307 12.17 -18.81 7.81
N ILE A 308 11.74 -18.74 6.55
CA ILE A 308 11.32 -17.49 5.89
C ILE A 308 10.16 -16.85 6.66
N TRP A 309 9.20 -17.65 7.15
CA TRP A 309 8.09 -17.14 7.96
C TRP A 309 8.61 -16.54 9.28
N GLY A 310 9.46 -17.29 10.00
CA GLY A 310 10.01 -16.85 11.27
C GLY A 310 10.83 -15.55 11.15
N VAL A 311 11.70 -15.48 10.14
CA VAL A 311 12.51 -14.28 9.85
C VAL A 311 11.62 -13.11 9.45
N THR A 312 10.65 -13.31 8.56
CA THR A 312 9.73 -12.24 8.10
C THR A 312 8.91 -11.69 9.28
N SER A 313 8.34 -12.57 10.11
CA SER A 313 7.57 -12.19 11.29
C SER A 313 8.43 -11.42 12.30
N LEU A 314 9.65 -11.88 12.58
CA LEU A 314 10.59 -11.18 13.47
C LEU A 314 10.98 -9.80 12.92
N MET A 315 11.26 -9.70 11.62
CA MET A 315 11.57 -8.41 10.98
C MET A 315 10.40 -7.43 11.07
N VAL A 316 9.18 -7.90 10.88
CA VAL A 316 7.96 -7.08 11.02
C VAL A 316 7.76 -6.65 12.47
N GLN A 317 7.95 -7.54 13.45
CA GLN A 317 7.91 -7.22 14.87
C GLN A 317 8.93 -6.15 15.24
N THR A 318 10.21 -6.32 14.88
CA THR A 318 11.26 -5.33 15.17
C THR A 318 10.95 -3.99 14.53
N LEU A 319 10.53 -3.98 13.25
CA LEU A 319 10.17 -2.75 12.56
C LEU A 319 8.98 -2.03 13.24
N ALA A 320 7.97 -2.79 13.65
CA ALA A 320 6.80 -2.29 14.35
C ALA A 320 7.18 -1.64 15.68
N GLU A 321 8.04 -2.29 16.47
CA GLU A 321 8.55 -1.76 17.75
C GLU A 321 9.35 -0.47 17.55
N GLU A 322 10.30 -0.47 16.60
CA GLU A 322 11.12 0.69 16.28
C GLU A 322 10.29 1.88 15.80
N LEU A 323 9.29 1.64 14.95
CA LEU A 323 8.42 2.70 14.46
C LEU A 323 7.55 3.27 15.59
N ARG A 324 7.00 2.40 16.44
CA ARG A 324 6.20 2.81 17.59
C ARG A 324 7.01 3.65 18.56
N GLU A 325 8.23 3.23 18.86
CA GLU A 325 9.13 3.94 19.77
C GLU A 325 9.56 5.28 19.19
N LYS A 326 9.93 5.32 17.90
CA LYS A 326 10.24 6.57 17.20
C LYS A 326 9.10 7.57 17.30
N GLN A 327 7.86 7.15 17.03
CA GLN A 327 6.70 8.04 17.09
C GLN A 327 6.42 8.56 18.51
N LYS A 328 6.69 7.77 19.57
CA LYS A 328 6.61 8.26 20.96
C LYS A 328 7.66 9.34 21.25
N VAL A 329 8.88 9.16 20.74
CA VAL A 329 9.96 10.15 20.87
C VAL A 329 9.56 11.43 20.14
N ASP A 330 9.13 11.33 18.88
CA ASP A 330 8.68 12.48 18.07
C ASP A 330 7.52 13.23 18.77
N ALA A 331 6.52 12.52 19.30
CA ALA A 331 5.41 13.12 20.05
C ALA A 331 5.88 13.81 21.35
N SER A 332 6.86 13.24 22.04
CA SER A 332 7.42 13.84 23.27
C SER A 332 8.22 15.11 22.97
N GLU A 333 8.97 15.13 21.86
CA GLU A 333 9.67 16.31 21.38
C GLU A 333 8.71 17.42 20.95
N GLU A 334 7.61 17.07 20.29
CA GLU A 334 6.55 18.02 19.92
C GLU A 334 5.87 18.62 21.15
N VAL A 335 5.50 17.80 22.14
CA VAL A 335 4.94 18.30 23.42
C VAL A 335 5.91 19.24 24.12
N ARG A 336 7.22 18.92 24.14
CA ARG A 336 8.24 19.80 24.72
C ARG A 336 8.37 21.12 23.96
N SER A 337 8.27 21.07 22.63
CA SER A 337 8.27 22.26 21.76
C SER A 337 7.05 23.14 22.04
N LEU A 338 5.85 22.54 22.14
CA LEU A 338 4.60 23.21 22.49
C LEU A 338 4.65 23.83 23.88
N GLN A 339 5.18 23.13 24.88
CA GLN A 339 5.37 23.69 26.22
C GLN A 339 6.26 24.93 26.17
N THR A 340 7.36 24.88 25.41
CA THR A 340 8.26 26.03 25.24
C THR A 340 7.54 27.22 24.60
N MET A 341 6.67 26.98 23.61
CA MET A 341 5.87 28.03 22.99
C MET A 341 4.84 28.63 23.96
N VAL A 342 4.18 27.79 24.77
CA VAL A 342 3.24 28.24 25.81
C VAL A 342 3.95 29.07 26.88
N ASP A 343 5.10 28.61 27.38
CA ASP A 343 5.90 29.34 28.37
C ASP A 343 6.33 30.72 27.83
N ASN A 344 6.74 30.79 26.56
CA ASN A 344 7.07 32.05 25.91
C ASN A 344 5.86 32.99 25.79
N LEU A 345 4.69 32.44 25.46
CA LEU A 345 3.45 33.22 25.38
C LEU A 345 3.01 33.72 26.76
N GLU A 346 3.07 32.88 27.79
CA GLU A 346 2.78 33.27 29.17
C GLU A 346 3.71 34.37 29.65
N ASN A 347 5.01 34.26 29.37
CA ASN A 347 5.98 35.30 29.69
C ASN A 347 5.66 36.61 28.97
N MET A 348 5.26 36.56 27.70
CA MET A 348 4.85 37.73 26.93
C MET A 348 3.59 38.39 27.51
N VAL A 349 2.59 37.59 27.90
CA VAL A 349 1.37 38.09 28.58
C VAL A 349 1.72 38.76 29.91
N ARG A 350 2.58 38.14 30.73
CA ARG A 350 3.06 38.73 31.99
C ARG A 350 3.80 40.04 31.78
N MET A 351 4.62 40.14 30.72
CA MET A 351 5.30 41.38 30.36
C MET A 351 4.30 42.49 30.00
N TYR A 352 3.29 42.20 29.16
CA TYR A 352 2.25 43.18 28.82
C TYR A 352 1.42 43.61 30.02
N GLN A 353 1.05 42.67 30.92
CA GLN A 353 0.36 42.99 32.16
C GLN A 353 1.20 43.91 33.06
N SER A 354 2.49 43.60 33.22
CA SER A 354 3.41 44.46 33.98
C SER A 354 3.54 45.86 33.37
N GLU A 355 3.56 45.99 32.05
CA GLU A 355 3.65 47.30 31.38
C GLU A 355 2.35 48.10 31.57
N LEU A 356 1.19 47.46 31.46
CA LEU A 356 -0.12 48.04 31.77
C LEU A 356 -0.19 48.55 33.21
N ASP A 357 0.27 47.76 34.19
CA ASP A 357 0.29 48.16 35.59
C ASP A 357 1.19 49.38 35.85
N THR A 358 2.28 49.56 35.08
CA THR A 358 3.12 50.76 35.17
C THR A 358 2.53 52.00 34.52
N LEU A 359 1.66 51.84 33.52
CA LEU A 359 1.00 52.95 32.81
C LEU A 359 -0.21 53.50 33.57
N VAL A 360 -0.83 52.69 34.43
CA VAL A 360 -1.91 53.14 35.31
C VAL A 360 -1.29 53.83 36.53
N ASP A 361 -0.92 55.10 36.39
CA ASP A 361 -0.51 55.95 37.53
C ASP A 361 -1.72 56.13 38.47
N PRO A 362 -1.72 55.53 39.68
CA PRO A 362 -2.85 55.64 40.60
C PRO A 362 -3.09 57.09 41.07
N SER A 363 -2.11 58.00 40.87
CA SER A 363 -2.17 59.38 41.31
C SER A 363 -2.85 60.34 40.32
N ALA A 364 -3.06 59.93 39.07
CA ALA A 364 -3.69 60.76 38.04
C ALA A 364 -5.23 60.63 37.97
N PHE A 365 -5.82 59.72 38.76
CA PHE A 365 -7.27 59.70 38.98
C PHE A 365 -7.65 60.80 39.98
N GLU A 366 -7.86 62.02 39.48
CA GLU A 366 -8.77 62.95 40.17
C GLU A 366 -10.10 62.23 40.39
N PRO A 367 -10.67 62.27 41.61
CA PRO A 367 -11.96 61.66 41.91
C PRO A 367 -13.00 62.30 40.98
N THR A 368 -13.40 61.55 39.96
CA THR A 368 -14.49 61.95 39.08
C THR A 368 -15.74 62.09 39.94
N PRO A 369 -16.49 63.20 39.82
CA PRO A 369 -17.68 63.44 40.62
C PRO A 369 -18.66 62.26 40.49
N PRO A 370 -19.43 61.97 41.56
CA PRO A 370 -20.32 60.82 41.59
C PRO A 370 -21.21 60.81 40.34
N PRO A 371 -21.33 59.67 39.64
CA PRO A 371 -22.15 59.60 38.45
C PRO A 371 -23.58 60.03 38.79
N PRO A 372 -24.22 60.86 37.96
CA PRO A 372 -25.60 61.26 38.18
C PRO A 372 -26.47 60.01 38.25
N LYS A 373 -27.17 59.84 39.37
CA LYS A 373 -28.19 58.81 39.58
C LYS A 373 -29.21 58.91 38.44
N GLY A 374 -29.18 58.01 37.46
CA GLY A 374 -30.23 57.99 36.44
C GLY A 374 -29.96 57.30 35.11
N VAL A 375 -28.73 56.90 34.77
CA VAL A 375 -28.50 56.23 33.48
C VAL A 375 -28.60 54.72 33.66
N GLN A 376 -29.80 54.18 33.40
CA GLN A 376 -29.99 52.76 33.12
C GLN A 376 -29.20 52.40 31.87
N PHE A 377 -28.05 51.74 32.05
CA PHE A 377 -27.38 51.08 30.95
C PHE A 377 -28.19 49.84 30.56
N SER A 378 -29.01 49.99 29.53
CA SER A 378 -29.52 48.87 28.75
C SER A 378 -28.32 48.20 28.08
N PHE A 379 -27.93 47.03 28.60
CA PHE A 379 -27.07 46.12 27.86
C PHE A 379 -27.84 45.68 26.62
N ALA A 380 -27.59 46.35 25.50
CA ALA A 380 -27.96 45.81 24.20
C ALA A 380 -27.13 44.54 24.00
N GLU A 381 -27.84 43.40 23.90
CA GLU A 381 -27.27 42.13 23.49
C GLU A 381 -26.30 42.33 22.31
N PRO A 382 -25.10 41.74 22.37
CA PRO A 382 -24.19 41.80 21.24
C PRO A 382 -24.86 41.12 20.06
N LYS A 383 -25.30 41.93 19.08
CA LYS A 383 -25.69 41.42 17.77
C LYS A 383 -24.54 40.58 17.27
N ALA A 384 -24.77 39.28 17.15
CA ALA A 384 -23.88 38.35 16.47
C ALA A 384 -23.44 38.98 15.15
N VAL A 385 -22.17 39.39 15.08
CA VAL A 385 -21.54 39.82 13.84
C VAL A 385 -21.40 38.56 13.01
N PHE A 386 -22.46 38.31 12.23
CA PHE A 386 -22.54 37.28 11.23
C PHE A 386 -21.31 37.41 10.33
N SER A 387 -20.50 36.36 10.32
CA SER A 387 -19.35 36.18 9.45
C SER A 387 -19.74 36.52 8.01
N ARG A 388 -19.14 37.56 7.44
CA ARG A 388 -19.18 37.80 6.00
C ARG A 388 -18.48 36.62 5.32
N PRO A 389 -19.11 35.92 4.37
CA PRO A 389 -18.39 35.05 3.47
C PRO A 389 -17.47 35.93 2.61
N ILE A 390 -16.17 35.65 2.63
CA ILE A 390 -15.24 36.19 1.65
C ILE A 390 -15.63 35.59 0.31
N GLN A 391 -16.35 36.34 -0.51
CA GLN A 391 -16.53 36.03 -1.92
C GLN A 391 -15.21 36.29 -2.63
N LEU A 392 -14.38 35.25 -2.73
CA LEU A 392 -13.23 35.23 -3.61
C LEU A 392 -13.76 34.96 -5.04
N ALA A 393 -14.13 36.02 -5.75
CA ALA A 393 -14.41 35.94 -7.17
C ALA A 393 -13.08 35.71 -7.91
N SER A 394 -12.78 34.44 -8.21
CA SER A 394 -11.77 34.04 -9.18
C SER A 394 -12.51 33.55 -10.42
N GLU A 395 -12.78 34.46 -11.35
CA GLU A 395 -13.13 34.10 -12.72
C GLU A 395 -11.89 33.45 -13.36
N VAL A 396 -11.84 32.12 -13.31
CA VAL A 396 -10.94 31.32 -14.14
C VAL A 396 -11.70 31.00 -15.43
N PRO A 397 -11.19 31.35 -16.61
CA PRO A 397 -11.87 31.05 -17.87
C PRO A 397 -11.96 29.53 -18.06
N GLU A 398 -13.18 29.07 -18.29
CA GLU A 398 -13.55 27.69 -18.58
C GLU A 398 -12.85 27.22 -19.87
N SER A 399 -11.67 26.62 -19.71
CA SER A 399 -10.96 25.93 -20.77
C SER A 399 -11.71 24.64 -21.12
N LYS A 400 -12.45 24.65 -22.22
CA LYS A 400 -13.04 23.47 -22.85
C LYS A 400 -12.00 22.35 -22.96
N ALA A 401 -12.16 21.32 -22.14
CA ALA A 401 -11.40 20.08 -22.25
C ALA A 401 -11.74 19.41 -23.60
N PRO A 402 -10.75 18.96 -24.38
CA PRO A 402 -11.01 18.21 -25.60
C PRO A 402 -11.67 16.87 -25.26
N GLU A 403 -12.72 16.53 -26.01
CA GLU A 403 -13.36 15.21 -25.97
C GLU A 403 -12.30 14.09 -26.09
N PRO A 404 -12.36 13.05 -25.22
CA PRO A 404 -11.47 11.91 -25.36
C PRO A 404 -11.82 11.17 -26.64
N LYS A 405 -10.93 11.27 -27.64
CA LYS A 405 -10.94 10.38 -28.80
C LYS A 405 -10.85 8.94 -28.28
N ALA A 406 -11.88 8.14 -28.54
CA ALA A 406 -11.87 6.71 -28.30
C ALA A 406 -10.64 6.12 -29.01
N ILE A 407 -9.64 5.70 -28.23
CA ILE A 407 -8.54 4.89 -28.75
C ILE A 407 -9.09 3.48 -28.81
N ASP A 408 -9.47 3.05 -30.01
CA ASP A 408 -9.80 1.67 -30.31
C ASP A 408 -8.59 0.79 -30.00
N PHE A 409 -8.61 0.12 -28.84
CA PHE A 409 -7.69 -0.97 -28.55
C PHE A 409 -8.15 -2.21 -29.31
N ALA A 410 -7.91 -2.20 -30.63
CA ALA A 410 -8.05 -3.39 -31.46
C ALA A 410 -7.07 -4.47 -30.97
N TYR A 411 -7.63 -5.52 -30.39
CA TYR A 411 -6.93 -6.75 -30.05
C TYR A 411 -6.76 -7.55 -31.35
N ASP A 412 -5.73 -7.22 -32.12
CA ASP A 412 -5.40 -7.93 -33.35
C ASP A 412 -4.98 -9.36 -33.03
N SER A 413 -5.76 -10.31 -33.56
CA SER A 413 -5.55 -11.74 -33.46
C SER A 413 -4.94 -12.23 -34.76
N SER A 414 -3.62 -12.29 -34.85
CA SER A 414 -2.96 -13.01 -35.94
C SER A 414 -1.66 -13.70 -35.48
N GLU A 415 -1.67 -15.02 -35.66
CA GLU A 415 -0.59 -15.96 -35.36
C GLU A 415 0.42 -16.08 -36.51
N SER A 416 1.64 -16.46 -36.10
CA SER A 416 2.68 -17.15 -36.87
C SER A 416 3.57 -16.35 -37.84
N LYS A 417 4.87 -16.28 -37.50
CA LYS A 417 5.98 -16.76 -38.36
C LYS A 417 7.30 -16.75 -37.60
N GLN A 418 8.03 -17.86 -37.74
CA GLN A 418 9.36 -18.16 -37.18
C GLN A 418 10.42 -17.09 -37.51
N ALA A 419 11.31 -16.82 -36.54
CA ALA A 419 12.56 -16.11 -36.79
C ALA A 419 13.76 -16.84 -36.16
N LYS A 420 14.85 -16.79 -36.92
CA LYS A 420 16.13 -17.51 -36.81
C LYS A 420 16.98 -17.08 -35.62
N SER A 421 17.77 -18.04 -35.13
CA SER A 421 18.81 -17.93 -34.10
C SER A 421 19.94 -16.94 -34.45
N ALA A 422 20.33 -16.11 -33.48
CA ALA A 422 21.52 -15.26 -33.50
C ALA A 422 22.57 -15.74 -32.46
N PRO A 423 23.87 -15.41 -32.63
CA PRO A 423 24.99 -16.10 -32.00
C PRO A 423 25.36 -15.56 -30.60
N SER A 424 25.95 -16.45 -29.79
CA SER A 424 26.39 -16.24 -28.41
C SER A 424 27.52 -15.21 -28.24
N PRO A 425 27.45 -14.30 -27.25
CA PRO A 425 28.53 -13.35 -26.96
C PRO A 425 29.63 -13.98 -26.09
N SER A 426 30.88 -13.60 -26.38
CA SER A 426 32.10 -14.01 -25.69
C SER A 426 32.24 -13.39 -24.29
N PRO A 427 32.89 -14.06 -23.32
CA PRO A 427 33.06 -13.58 -21.95
C PRO A 427 34.06 -12.40 -21.90
N ARG A 428 33.68 -11.33 -21.17
CA ARG A 428 34.56 -10.18 -20.89
C ARG A 428 35.32 -10.41 -19.57
N PRO A 429 36.56 -9.90 -19.45
CA PRO A 429 37.38 -10.09 -18.26
C PRO A 429 36.85 -9.28 -17.07
N HIS A 430 36.81 -9.92 -15.90
CA HIS A 430 36.42 -9.33 -14.62
C HIS A 430 37.28 -8.11 -14.27
N SER A 431 36.63 -7.01 -13.93
CA SER A 431 37.26 -5.75 -13.55
C SER A 431 37.66 -5.79 -12.07
N MET A 432 38.93 -5.48 -11.76
CA MET A 432 39.46 -5.42 -10.38
C MET A 432 38.68 -4.45 -9.45
N ILE A 433 37.88 -3.55 -10.04
CA ILE A 433 37.03 -2.60 -9.30
C ILE A 433 35.88 -3.34 -8.59
N GLU A 434 35.34 -4.43 -9.16
CA GLU A 434 34.27 -5.23 -8.54
C GLU A 434 34.76 -5.92 -7.26
N THR A 435 36.00 -6.41 -7.26
CA THR A 435 36.60 -7.08 -6.09
C THR A 435 36.81 -6.10 -4.92
N ILE A 436 37.20 -4.86 -5.21
CA ILE A 436 37.43 -3.84 -4.17
C ILE A 436 36.08 -3.36 -3.59
N SER A 437 35.05 -3.19 -4.42
CA SER A 437 33.71 -2.79 -3.96
C SER A 437 33.08 -3.84 -3.03
N CYS A 438 33.25 -5.12 -3.34
CA CYS A 438 32.75 -6.23 -2.52
C CYS A 438 33.48 -6.31 -1.17
N LEU A 439 34.80 -6.06 -1.15
CA LEU A 439 35.59 -6.02 0.09
C LEU A 439 35.20 -4.83 0.99
N CYS A 440 35.01 -3.64 0.41
CA CYS A 440 34.62 -2.47 1.18
C CYS A 440 33.21 -2.62 1.76
N THR A 441 32.24 -3.10 0.98
CA THR A 441 30.85 -3.29 1.45
C THR A 441 30.76 -4.38 2.52
N GLY A 442 31.49 -5.49 2.39
CA GLY A 442 31.58 -6.51 3.43
C GLY A 442 32.14 -5.97 4.75
N LEU A 443 33.17 -5.10 4.69
CA LEU A 443 33.79 -4.51 5.87
C LEU A 443 32.85 -3.52 6.58
N PHE A 444 32.13 -2.67 5.84
CA PHE A 444 31.18 -1.73 6.44
C PHE A 444 29.95 -2.42 7.05
N VAL A 445 29.42 -3.45 6.38
CA VAL A 445 28.30 -4.24 6.91
C VAL A 445 28.74 -5.03 8.15
N GLY A 446 29.92 -5.65 8.13
CA GLY A 446 30.49 -6.34 9.29
C GLY A 446 30.73 -5.39 10.48
N ALA A 447 31.26 -4.19 10.23
CA ALA A 447 31.47 -3.18 11.26
C ALA A 447 30.16 -2.69 11.86
N PHE A 448 29.12 -2.49 11.04
CA PHE A 448 27.79 -2.06 11.50
C PHE A 448 27.12 -3.14 12.37
N ILE A 449 27.18 -4.40 11.97
CA ILE A 449 26.65 -5.53 12.77
C ILE A 449 27.40 -5.63 14.10
N THR A 450 28.73 -5.50 14.08
CA THR A 450 29.56 -5.55 15.29
C THR A 450 29.22 -4.40 16.25
N LEU A 451 29.04 -3.17 15.72
CA LEU A 451 28.60 -2.03 16.50
C LEU A 451 27.19 -2.21 17.08
N ALA A 452 26.25 -2.78 16.32
CA ALA A 452 24.90 -3.05 16.81
C ALA A 452 24.90 -4.07 17.98
N ILE A 453 25.70 -5.14 17.87
CA ILE A 453 25.85 -6.15 18.93
C ILE A 453 26.52 -5.54 20.18
N MET A 454 27.60 -4.77 20.00
CA MET A 454 28.30 -4.11 21.11
C MET A 454 27.44 -3.05 21.80
N ASN A 455 26.59 -2.34 21.06
CA ASN A 455 25.70 -1.34 21.64
C ASN A 455 24.56 -1.97 22.45
N GLY A 456 24.08 -3.16 22.05
CA GLY A 456 23.15 -3.98 22.83
C GLY A 456 23.73 -4.38 24.19
N GLN A 457 25.00 -4.76 24.26
CA GLN A 457 25.67 -5.11 25.51
C GLN A 457 25.99 -3.89 26.40
N ARG A 458 26.14 -2.70 25.83
CA ARG A 458 26.39 -1.46 26.61
C ARG A 458 25.26 -1.13 27.58
N ARG A 459 24.00 -1.37 27.19
CA ARG A 459 22.84 -1.20 28.10
C ARG A 459 22.86 -2.21 29.27
N THR A 460 23.30 -3.44 29.02
CA THR A 460 23.42 -4.47 30.06
C THR A 460 24.55 -4.19 31.04
N VAL A 461 25.68 -3.66 30.57
CA VAL A 461 26.82 -3.30 31.45
C VAL A 461 26.50 -2.09 32.32
N ILE A 462 25.81 -1.07 31.79
CA ILE A 462 25.43 0.12 32.58
C ILE A 462 24.45 -0.23 33.71
N MET A 463 23.51 -1.16 33.48
CA MET A 463 22.61 -1.68 34.52
C MET A 463 23.30 -2.49 35.62
N HIS A 464 24.52 -2.99 35.39
CA HIS A 464 25.29 -3.74 36.38
C HIS A 464 26.22 -2.85 37.23
N PHE A 465 26.38 -1.57 36.89
CA PHE A 465 27.25 -0.61 37.58
C PHE A 465 26.51 0.53 38.30
N THR A 466 25.18 0.51 38.32
CA THR A 466 24.30 1.30 39.21
C THR A 466 23.56 0.36 40.13
#